data_AF-A0A8J6HZF6-F1
#
_entry.id   AF-A0A8J6HZF6-F1
#
_cell.length_a   1.000
_cell.length_b   1.000
_cell.length_c   1.000
_cell.angle_alpha   90.00
_cell.angle_beta   90.00
_cell.angle_gamma   90.00
#
_symmetry.space_group_name_H-M   'P 1'
#
loop_
_entity.id
_entity.type
_entity.pdbx_description
1 polymer ?
#
loop_
_entity_poly.entity_id
_entity_poly.type
_entity_poly.pdbx_seq_one_letter_code
_entity_poly.pdbx_strand_id
1 'polypeptide(L)'
;MRRSSLLVGVLLVITTAACSDDDDEVAATPSTTSSASAVTSASPAASPTASPTRSGPWLTEVNRLCEDLVDRTIEVRGGDGFVPTRESYLDQKPEIDDLIEEFDAKVDDISVSEDEQEAADTFKAYREFSDADDAHLKEAADTGDEAAFQKQFDAAAEPFRIQRAKLTAAGIDCDAR
;
A
#
# COMPACT_ATOMS: atom_id res chain seq x y z
N MET A 1 0.52 -43.71 -28.41
CA MET A 1 0.89 -42.88 -29.58
C MET A 1 1.94 -41.90 -29.11
N ARG A 2 3.15 -41.95 -29.69
CA ARG A 2 4.28 -41.07 -29.39
C ARG A 2 4.24 -39.85 -30.31
N ARG A 3 4.55 -38.67 -29.78
CA ARG A 3 5.11 -37.46 -30.41
C ARG A 3 5.17 -36.39 -29.31
N SER A 4 6.12 -35.47 -29.21
CA SER A 4 7.50 -35.30 -29.65
C SER A 4 7.86 -33.92 -29.11
N SER A 5 8.97 -33.82 -28.37
CA SER A 5 9.50 -32.59 -27.80
C SER A 5 9.81 -31.53 -28.85
N LEU A 6 9.78 -30.25 -28.47
CA LEU A 6 10.71 -29.23 -28.96
C LEU A 6 10.91 -28.15 -27.88
N LEU A 7 12.08 -28.21 -27.25
CA LEU A 7 12.70 -27.14 -26.47
C LEU A 7 13.07 -26.00 -27.41
N VAL A 8 12.70 -24.77 -27.06
CA VAL A 8 13.35 -23.56 -27.57
C VAL A 8 13.83 -22.78 -26.35
N GLY A 9 15.13 -22.91 -26.08
CA GLY A 9 15.82 -22.10 -25.09
C GLY A 9 16.11 -20.72 -25.67
N VAL A 10 15.83 -19.69 -24.88
CA VAL A 10 16.36 -18.34 -25.12
C VAL A 10 17.33 -18.03 -24.00
N LEU A 11 18.60 -18.01 -24.37
CA LEU A 11 19.73 -17.52 -23.60
C LEU A 11 19.66 -15.98 -23.66
N LEU A 12 19.52 -15.29 -22.53
CA LEU A 12 19.73 -13.83 -22.47
C LEU A 12 20.86 -13.50 -21.49
N VAL A 13 21.74 -12.64 -21.99
CA VAL A 13 23.08 -12.30 -21.51
C VAL A 13 23.02 -11.27 -20.38
N ILE A 14 23.89 -11.47 -19.38
CA ILE A 14 24.15 -10.59 -18.24
C ILE A 14 25.08 -9.44 -18.67
N THR A 15 24.77 -8.21 -18.26
CA THR A 15 25.74 -7.09 -18.23
C THR A 15 25.72 -6.45 -16.84
N THR A 16 26.81 -6.64 -16.10
CA THR A 16 27.15 -5.96 -14.85
C THR A 16 27.86 -4.64 -15.16
N ALA A 17 27.35 -3.52 -14.63
CA ALA A 17 28.10 -2.27 -14.55
C ALA A 17 28.49 -2.04 -13.07
N ALA A 18 29.79 -2.07 -12.82
CA ALA A 18 30.45 -1.75 -11.56
C ALA A 18 31.47 -0.65 -11.86
N CYS A 19 31.38 0.48 -11.16
CA CYS A 19 32.36 1.58 -10.97
C CYS A 19 31.73 2.52 -9.91
N SER A 20 32.39 3.20 -8.97
CA SER A 20 33.73 3.21 -8.37
C SER A 20 33.66 4.21 -7.20
N ASP A 21 34.42 3.94 -6.14
CA ASP A 21 34.83 4.83 -5.05
C ASP A 21 35.38 6.19 -5.51
N ASP A 22 35.12 7.25 -4.73
CA ASP A 22 36.04 8.39 -4.54
C ASP A 22 35.79 9.06 -3.16
N ASP A 23 36.78 8.93 -2.28
CA ASP A 23 37.01 9.69 -1.04
C ASP A 23 37.51 11.11 -1.36
N ASP A 24 37.04 12.14 -0.62
CA ASP A 24 37.81 13.39 -0.50
C ASP A 24 37.63 14.03 0.89
N GLU A 25 38.67 13.86 1.71
CA GLU A 25 38.95 14.56 2.96
C GLU A 25 39.72 15.85 2.63
N VAL A 26 39.19 17.03 2.97
CA VAL A 26 40.02 18.22 3.25
C VAL A 26 39.40 19.14 4.29
N ALA A 27 40.14 19.32 5.39
CA ALA A 27 39.97 20.38 6.37
C ALA A 27 40.51 21.72 5.86
N ALA A 28 39.79 22.82 6.11
CA ALA A 28 40.34 24.11 6.57
C ALA A 28 39.26 25.21 6.67
N THR A 29 38.96 25.65 7.89
CA THR A 29 38.40 26.97 8.20
C THR A 29 39.45 28.07 7.95
N PRO A 30 39.07 29.29 7.52
CA PRO A 30 38.84 30.36 8.51
C PRO A 30 37.75 31.40 8.17
N SER A 31 37.36 32.10 9.23
CA SER A 31 36.36 33.14 9.40
C SER A 31 36.41 34.32 8.41
N THR A 32 35.23 34.85 8.05
CA THR A 32 35.08 36.28 7.68
C THR A 32 33.80 36.83 8.30
N THR A 33 34.02 37.84 9.14
CA THR A 33 33.07 38.77 9.75
C THR A 33 32.08 39.33 8.74
N SER A 34 30.79 39.27 9.08
CA SER A 34 29.84 40.30 8.63
C SER A 34 28.72 40.44 9.66
N SER A 35 28.88 41.45 10.52
CA SER A 35 27.81 41.97 11.36
C SER A 35 26.79 42.66 10.46
N ALA A 36 25.64 42.03 10.27
CA ALA A 36 24.44 42.71 9.80
C ALA A 36 23.32 42.41 10.80
N SER A 37 23.08 43.37 11.70
CA SER A 37 21.87 43.44 12.50
C SER A 37 20.68 43.69 11.57
N ALA A 38 20.08 42.62 11.06
CA ALA A 38 18.74 42.67 10.51
C ALA A 38 17.76 42.30 11.64
N VAL A 39 17.06 43.29 12.16
CA VAL A 39 15.85 43.09 12.94
C VAL A 39 14.80 42.48 12.00
N THR A 40 14.80 41.15 11.92
CA THR A 40 13.72 40.41 11.28
C THR A 40 12.50 40.54 12.19
N SER A 41 11.60 41.44 11.85
CA SER A 41 10.21 41.37 12.30
C SER A 41 9.71 39.97 12.04
N ALA A 42 9.54 39.19 13.09
CA ALA A 42 8.90 37.88 13.03
C ALA A 42 7.46 38.10 12.52
N SER A 43 7.25 37.89 11.22
CA SER A 43 5.91 37.65 10.71
C SER A 43 5.32 36.50 11.51
N PRO A 44 4.09 36.62 12.04
CA PRO A 44 3.43 35.48 12.65
C PRO A 44 3.37 34.38 11.60
N ALA A 45 4.10 33.29 11.86
CA ALA A 45 3.98 32.07 11.09
C ALA A 45 2.51 31.67 11.17
N ALA A 46 1.81 31.72 10.03
CA ALA A 46 0.44 31.25 9.95
C ALA A 46 0.42 29.82 10.48
N SER A 47 -0.27 29.61 11.61
CA SER A 47 -0.51 28.26 12.11
C SER A 47 -1.14 27.45 10.97
N PRO A 48 -0.71 26.20 10.73
CA PRO A 48 -1.35 25.37 9.73
C PRO A 48 -2.84 25.35 10.07
N THR A 49 -3.65 25.86 9.15
CA THR A 49 -5.10 25.70 9.23
C THR A 49 -5.31 24.21 9.08
N ALA A 50 -5.61 23.53 10.20
CA ALA A 50 -5.97 22.12 10.16
C ALA A 50 -7.14 22.01 9.18
N SER A 51 -6.93 21.30 8.07
CA SER A 51 -8.02 20.91 7.20
C SER A 51 -9.07 20.24 8.09
N PRO A 52 -10.36 20.61 7.98
CA PRO A 52 -11.38 19.92 8.76
C PRO A 52 -11.25 18.43 8.45
N THR A 53 -11.04 17.61 9.49
CA THR A 53 -11.14 16.17 9.35
C THR A 53 -12.54 15.89 8.84
N ARG A 54 -12.64 15.45 7.58
CA ARG A 54 -13.90 15.03 6.98
C ARG A 54 -14.49 13.98 7.92
N SER A 55 -15.67 14.26 8.46
CA SER A 55 -16.31 13.43 9.46
C SER A 55 -17.80 13.36 9.14
N GLY A 56 -18.37 12.19 9.33
CA GLY A 56 -19.74 11.89 9.01
C GLY A 56 -20.08 10.46 9.41
N PRO A 57 -21.38 10.10 9.43
CA PRO A 57 -21.82 8.79 9.89
C PRO A 57 -21.30 7.66 9.00
N TRP A 58 -21.20 7.85 7.68
CA TRP A 58 -20.67 6.83 6.78
C TRP A 58 -19.17 6.60 7.01
N LEU A 59 -18.37 7.68 7.06
CA LEU A 59 -16.93 7.58 7.35
C LEU A 59 -16.65 6.93 8.71
N THR A 60 -17.44 7.27 9.73
CA THR A 60 -17.29 6.69 11.07
C THR A 60 -17.51 5.19 11.05
N GLU A 61 -18.58 4.73 10.39
CA GLU A 61 -18.93 3.31 10.36
C GLU A 61 -17.99 2.51 9.46
N VAL A 62 -17.54 3.05 8.32
CA VAL A 62 -16.53 2.41 7.46
C VAL A 62 -15.22 2.21 8.21
N ASN A 63 -14.71 3.22 8.91
CA ASN A 63 -13.47 3.09 9.67
C ASN A 63 -13.60 2.05 10.79
N ARG A 64 -14.75 2.00 11.49
CA ARG A 64 -15.04 0.96 12.47
C ARG A 64 -15.02 -0.45 11.86
N LEU A 65 -15.57 -0.62 10.65
CA LEU A 65 -15.54 -1.89 9.93
C LEU A 65 -14.12 -2.25 9.45
N CYS A 66 -13.32 -1.26 9.08
CA CYS A 66 -11.93 -1.47 8.68
C CYS A 66 -11.06 -1.92 9.85
N GLU A 67 -11.22 -1.33 11.03
CA GLU A 67 -10.58 -1.79 12.27
C GLU A 67 -10.94 -3.26 12.59
N ASP A 68 -12.23 -3.61 12.51
CA ASP A 68 -12.71 -5.00 12.70
C ASP A 68 -12.09 -5.97 11.68
N LEU A 69 -12.00 -5.57 10.41
CA LEU A 69 -11.39 -6.38 9.36
C LEU A 69 -9.88 -6.59 9.61
N VAL A 70 -9.16 -5.56 10.07
CA VAL A 70 -7.74 -5.69 10.44
C VAL A 70 -7.56 -6.73 11.55
N ASP A 71 -8.31 -6.62 12.64
CA ASP A 71 -8.20 -7.54 13.77
C ASP A 71 -8.50 -8.99 13.36
N ARG A 72 -9.59 -9.20 12.62
CA ARG A 72 -9.99 -10.54 12.16
C ARG A 72 -8.98 -11.14 11.18
N THR A 73 -8.45 -10.35 10.25
CA THR A 73 -7.45 -10.85 9.30
C THR A 73 -6.08 -11.09 9.94
N ILE A 74 -5.72 -10.39 11.03
CA ILE A 74 -4.53 -10.69 11.84
C ILE A 74 -4.69 -12.04 12.55
N GLU A 75 -5.89 -12.33 13.08
CA GLU A 75 -6.19 -13.62 13.70
C GLU A 75 -5.99 -14.79 12.73
N VAL A 76 -6.51 -14.67 11.50
CA VAL A 76 -6.33 -15.67 10.43
C VAL A 76 -4.85 -15.85 10.05
N ARG A 77 -4.10 -14.74 9.93
CA ARG A 77 -2.68 -14.75 9.56
C ARG A 77 -1.76 -15.25 10.69
N GLY A 78 -2.24 -15.29 11.93
CA GLY A 78 -1.47 -15.71 13.10
C GLY A 78 -0.53 -14.64 13.67
N GLY A 79 -0.74 -13.36 13.35
CA GLY A 79 0.04 -12.24 13.89
C GLY A 79 0.19 -11.04 12.95
N ASP A 80 0.74 -9.94 13.48
CA ASP A 80 1.09 -8.75 12.71
C ASP A 80 2.39 -8.94 11.91
N GLY A 81 2.57 -8.15 10.84
CA GLY A 81 3.81 -8.15 10.05
C GLY A 81 4.04 -9.40 9.18
N PHE A 82 3.00 -10.19 8.94
CA PHE A 82 3.07 -11.41 8.15
C PHE A 82 3.39 -11.12 6.67
N VAL A 83 4.49 -11.66 6.17
CA VAL A 83 4.79 -11.75 4.74
C VAL A 83 4.38 -13.15 4.28
N PRO A 84 3.35 -13.29 3.43
CA PRO A 84 2.85 -14.60 3.05
C PRO A 84 3.88 -15.35 2.20
N THR A 85 4.00 -16.65 2.43
CA THR A 85 4.45 -17.59 1.39
C THR A 85 3.26 -17.94 0.50
N ARG A 86 3.51 -18.45 -0.71
CA ARG A 86 2.43 -18.91 -1.61
C ARG A 86 1.51 -19.93 -0.94
N GLU A 87 2.07 -20.89 -0.22
CA GLU A 87 1.30 -21.93 0.47
C GLU A 87 0.38 -21.32 1.53
N SER A 88 0.92 -20.43 2.37
CA SER A 88 0.12 -19.75 3.39
C SER A 88 -0.94 -18.82 2.82
N TYR A 89 -0.66 -18.15 1.69
CA TYR A 89 -1.65 -17.37 0.97
C TYR A 89 -2.80 -18.26 0.52
N LEU A 90 -2.53 -19.36 -0.18
CA LEU A 90 -3.56 -20.26 -0.68
C LEU A 90 -4.38 -20.92 0.44
N ASP A 91 -3.75 -21.22 1.59
CA ASP A 91 -4.40 -21.81 2.76
C ASP A 91 -5.35 -20.82 3.46
N GLN A 92 -4.89 -19.58 3.67
CA GLN A 92 -5.63 -18.55 4.43
C GLN A 92 -6.65 -17.79 3.57
N LYS A 93 -6.43 -17.73 2.24
CA LYS A 93 -7.21 -16.90 1.32
C LYS A 93 -8.72 -17.14 1.38
N PRO A 94 -9.24 -18.39 1.44
CA PRO A 94 -10.69 -18.60 1.51
C PRO A 94 -11.34 -17.92 2.71
N GLU A 95 -10.69 -17.99 3.88
CA GLU A 95 -11.23 -17.35 5.08
C GLU A 95 -11.12 -15.83 4.99
N ILE A 96 -10.00 -15.30 4.48
CA ILE A 96 -9.85 -13.84 4.26
C ILE A 96 -10.89 -13.33 3.24
N ASP A 97 -11.21 -14.11 2.21
CA ASP A 97 -12.24 -13.74 1.22
C ASP A 97 -13.63 -13.65 1.82
N ASP A 98 -13.99 -14.61 2.68
CA ASP A 98 -15.27 -14.56 3.41
C ASP A 98 -15.34 -13.31 4.32
N LEU A 99 -14.23 -12.94 4.98
CA LEU A 99 -14.14 -11.72 5.79
C LEU A 99 -14.32 -10.46 4.94
N ILE A 100 -13.69 -10.42 3.77
CA ILE A 100 -13.76 -9.31 2.83
C ILE A 100 -15.17 -9.16 2.25
N GLU A 101 -15.82 -10.26 1.85
CA GLU A 101 -17.20 -10.25 1.34
C GLU A 101 -18.17 -9.75 2.41
N GLU A 102 -18.02 -10.22 3.66
CA GLU A 102 -18.83 -9.76 4.79
C GLU A 102 -18.63 -8.26 5.05
N PHE A 103 -17.39 -7.79 5.04
CA PHE A 103 -17.05 -6.37 5.19
C PHE A 103 -17.69 -5.53 4.08
N ASP A 104 -17.52 -5.93 2.82
CA ASP A 104 -18.04 -5.23 1.66
C ASP A 104 -19.57 -5.13 1.69
N ALA A 105 -20.25 -6.23 2.03
CA ALA A 105 -21.70 -6.25 2.18
C ALA A 105 -22.20 -5.29 3.28
N LYS A 106 -21.47 -5.18 4.40
CA LYS A 106 -21.80 -4.22 5.46
C LYS A 106 -21.59 -2.79 5.01
N VAL A 107 -20.50 -2.49 4.29
CA VAL A 107 -20.24 -1.14 3.76
C VAL A 107 -21.32 -0.71 2.76
N ASP A 108 -21.73 -1.62 1.88
CA ASP A 108 -22.74 -1.35 0.85
C ASP A 108 -24.15 -1.10 1.43
N ASP A 109 -24.42 -1.50 2.68
CA ASP A 109 -25.68 -1.22 3.40
C ASP A 109 -25.71 0.19 4.05
N ILE A 110 -24.56 0.85 4.19
CA ILE A 110 -24.47 2.16 4.84
C ILE A 110 -24.89 3.26 3.86
N SER A 111 -25.83 4.10 4.26
CA SER A 111 -26.24 5.25 3.46
C SER A 111 -25.13 6.31 3.38
N VAL A 112 -24.71 6.66 2.17
CA VAL A 112 -23.74 7.73 1.89
C VAL A 112 -24.46 9.07 1.82
N SER A 113 -24.00 10.06 2.59
CA SER A 113 -24.49 11.44 2.48
C SER A 113 -23.80 12.19 1.33
N GLU A 114 -24.41 13.28 0.84
CA GLU A 114 -23.86 14.07 -0.28
C GLU A 114 -22.44 14.60 0.02
N ASP A 115 -22.18 14.97 1.28
CA ASP A 115 -20.87 15.47 1.73
C ASP A 115 -19.78 14.37 1.79
N GLU A 116 -20.18 13.09 1.79
CA GLU A 116 -19.30 11.92 1.89
C GLU A 116 -19.12 11.19 0.55
N GLN A 117 -19.81 11.63 -0.51
CA GLN A 117 -19.79 10.97 -1.83
C GLN A 117 -18.37 10.81 -2.41
N GLU A 118 -17.52 11.84 -2.29
CA GLU A 118 -16.13 11.77 -2.77
C GLU A 118 -15.30 10.71 -2.03
N ALA A 119 -15.53 10.55 -0.72
CA ALA A 119 -14.84 9.53 0.07
C ALA A 119 -15.34 8.12 -0.30
N ALA A 120 -16.65 7.95 -0.51
CA ALA A 120 -17.23 6.71 -0.99
C ALA A 120 -16.70 6.32 -2.38
N ASP A 121 -16.60 7.28 -3.31
CA ASP A 121 -16.03 7.04 -4.64
C ASP A 121 -14.54 6.66 -4.57
N THR A 122 -13.78 7.31 -3.67
CA THR A 122 -12.37 6.96 -3.42
C THR A 122 -12.24 5.55 -2.84
N PHE A 123 -13.11 5.18 -1.91
CA PHE A 123 -13.13 3.85 -1.31
C PHE A 123 -13.50 2.76 -2.32
N LYS A 124 -14.48 3.02 -3.19
CA LYS A 124 -14.85 2.13 -4.28
C LYS A 124 -13.69 1.91 -5.24
N ALA A 125 -12.98 2.97 -5.64
CA ALA A 125 -11.81 2.85 -6.50
C ALA A 125 -10.67 2.05 -5.83
N TYR A 126 -10.54 2.15 -4.50
CA TYR A 126 -9.61 1.33 -3.74
C TYR A 126 -10.00 -0.16 -3.77
N ARG A 127 -11.28 -0.50 -3.53
CA ARG A 127 -11.78 -1.89 -3.62
C ARG A 127 -11.50 -2.50 -4.99
N GLU A 128 -11.83 -1.78 -6.07
CA GLU A 128 -11.57 -2.23 -7.44
C GLU A 128 -10.07 -2.46 -7.72
N PHE A 129 -9.20 -1.60 -7.16
CA PHE A 129 -7.75 -1.78 -7.25
C PHE A 129 -7.26 -3.00 -6.46
N SER A 130 -7.72 -3.15 -5.20
CA SER A 130 -7.31 -4.27 -4.33
C SER A 130 -7.74 -5.61 -4.91
N ASP A 131 -8.99 -5.72 -5.39
CA ASP A 131 -9.52 -6.93 -6.00
C ASP A 131 -8.74 -7.32 -7.27
N ALA A 132 -8.32 -6.33 -8.08
CA ALA A 132 -7.50 -6.58 -9.26
C ALA A 132 -6.08 -7.05 -8.91
N ASP A 133 -5.45 -6.46 -7.89
CA ASP A 133 -4.12 -6.89 -7.45
C ASP A 133 -4.15 -8.29 -6.82
N ASP A 134 -5.17 -8.57 -6.01
CA ASP A 134 -5.38 -9.90 -5.45
C ASP A 134 -5.61 -10.95 -6.54
N ALA A 135 -6.36 -10.64 -7.59
CA ALA A 135 -6.50 -11.54 -8.74
C ALA A 135 -5.16 -11.86 -9.40
N HIS A 136 -4.25 -10.87 -9.52
CA HIS A 136 -2.90 -11.10 -10.03
C HIS A 136 -2.04 -11.93 -9.08
N LEU A 137 -2.16 -11.70 -7.77
CA LEU A 137 -1.45 -12.47 -6.76
C LEU A 137 -1.92 -13.93 -6.73
N LYS A 138 -3.24 -14.16 -6.87
CA LYS A 138 -3.83 -15.48 -7.04
C LYS A 138 -3.35 -16.17 -8.30
N GLU A 139 -3.33 -15.48 -9.44
CA GLU A 139 -2.80 -16.03 -10.69
C GLU A 139 -1.35 -16.48 -10.52
N ALA A 140 -0.51 -15.66 -9.87
CA ALA A 140 0.87 -15.99 -9.57
C ALA A 140 0.97 -17.20 -8.61
N ALA A 141 0.11 -17.27 -7.59
CA ALA A 141 0.08 -18.38 -6.65
C ALA A 141 -0.32 -19.71 -7.32
N ASP A 142 -1.30 -19.68 -8.22
CA ASP A 142 -1.80 -20.86 -8.91
C ASP A 142 -0.77 -21.47 -9.88
N THR A 143 0.31 -20.74 -10.24
CA THR A 143 1.42 -21.28 -11.04
C THR A 143 2.26 -22.33 -10.31
N GLY A 144 2.23 -22.35 -8.97
CA GLY A 144 3.10 -23.19 -8.16
C GLY A 144 4.58 -22.74 -8.11
N ASP A 145 4.91 -21.53 -8.58
CA ASP A 145 6.23 -20.92 -8.47
C ASP A 145 6.27 -19.89 -7.33
N GLU A 146 7.02 -20.18 -6.26
CA GLU A 146 7.17 -19.29 -5.10
C GLU A 146 7.84 -17.96 -5.48
N ALA A 147 8.82 -17.99 -6.37
CA ALA A 147 9.55 -16.78 -6.75
C ALA A 147 8.67 -15.85 -7.61
N ALA A 148 7.79 -16.42 -8.44
CA ALA A 148 6.80 -15.66 -9.19
C ALA A 148 5.77 -15.02 -8.26
N PHE A 149 5.27 -15.78 -7.27
CA PHE A 149 4.36 -15.27 -6.24
C PHE A 149 4.99 -14.09 -5.46
N GLN A 150 6.19 -14.27 -4.90
CA GLN A 150 6.86 -13.22 -4.12
C GLN A 150 7.13 -11.97 -4.97
N LYS A 151 7.55 -12.15 -6.23
CA LYS A 151 7.75 -11.04 -7.15
C LYS A 151 6.46 -10.24 -7.37
N GLN A 152 5.31 -10.90 -7.48
CA GLN A 152 4.02 -10.23 -7.62
C GLN A 152 3.63 -9.50 -6.32
N PHE A 153 3.79 -10.14 -5.17
CA PHE A 153 3.54 -9.54 -3.86
C PHE A 153 4.38 -8.26 -3.65
N ASP A 154 5.68 -8.32 -3.94
CA ASP A 154 6.58 -7.17 -3.79
C ASP A 154 6.23 -6.04 -4.78
N ALA A 155 5.79 -6.38 -5.99
CA ALA A 155 5.40 -5.40 -7.00
C ALA A 155 4.15 -4.59 -6.59
N ALA A 156 3.30 -5.15 -5.74
CA ALA A 156 2.09 -4.51 -5.24
C ALA A 156 2.36 -3.48 -4.13
N ALA A 157 3.50 -3.57 -3.43
CA ALA A 157 3.77 -2.77 -2.22
C ALA A 157 3.67 -1.25 -2.45
N GLU A 158 4.31 -0.73 -3.50
CA GLU A 158 4.30 0.71 -3.82
C GLU A 158 2.91 1.19 -4.31
N PRO A 159 2.24 0.49 -5.24
CA PRO A 159 0.84 0.77 -5.58
C PRO A 159 -0.09 0.86 -4.36
N PHE A 160 -0.03 -0.11 -3.44
CA PHE A 160 -0.83 -0.08 -2.21
C PHE A 160 -0.48 1.12 -1.33
N ARG A 161 0.81 1.48 -1.21
CA ARG A 161 1.22 2.68 -0.45
C ARG A 161 0.57 3.95 -1.01
N ILE A 162 0.54 4.09 -2.34
CA ILE A 162 -0.08 5.24 -3.02
C ILE A 162 -1.59 5.26 -2.79
N GLN A 163 -2.26 4.11 -2.91
CA GLN A 163 -3.71 4.04 -2.77
C GLN A 163 -4.16 4.26 -1.32
N ARG A 164 -3.43 3.71 -0.34
CA ARG A 164 -3.67 3.98 1.08
C ARG A 164 -3.51 5.46 1.42
N ALA A 165 -2.51 6.14 0.87
CA ALA A 165 -2.37 7.58 1.06
C ALA A 165 -3.59 8.38 0.54
N LYS A 166 -4.24 7.92 -0.54
CA LYS A 166 -5.49 8.53 -1.03
C LYS A 166 -6.68 8.25 -0.11
N LEU A 167 -6.79 7.02 0.42
CA LEU A 167 -7.80 6.68 1.42
C LEU A 167 -7.66 7.57 2.67
N THR A 168 -6.45 7.67 3.22
CA THR A 168 -6.17 8.52 4.38
C THR A 168 -6.52 9.98 4.10
N ALA A 169 -6.21 10.49 2.90
CA ALA A 169 -6.59 11.83 2.48
C ALA A 169 -8.11 12.02 2.37
N ALA A 170 -8.87 10.96 2.08
CA ALA A 170 -10.33 10.95 2.07
C ALA A 170 -10.96 10.77 3.47
N GLY A 171 -10.15 10.54 4.51
CA GLY A 171 -10.60 10.29 5.88
C GLY A 171 -10.89 8.82 6.21
N ILE A 172 -10.40 7.90 5.36
CA ILE A 172 -10.60 6.46 5.51
C ILE A 172 -9.27 5.80 5.93
N ASP A 173 -9.33 4.97 6.97
CA ASP A 173 -8.21 4.16 7.43
C ASP A 173 -8.56 2.67 7.29
N CYS A 174 -8.01 2.01 6.27
CA CYS A 174 -8.39 0.64 5.91
C CYS A 174 -7.18 -0.15 5.41
N ASP A 175 -6.40 -0.70 6.35
CA ASP A 175 -5.12 -1.37 6.05
C ASP A 175 -5.26 -2.84 5.62
N ALA A 176 -6.41 -3.48 5.86
CA ALA A 176 -6.60 -4.92 5.64
C ALA A 176 -7.49 -5.28 4.44
N ARG A 177 -8.04 -4.30 3.73
CA ARG A 177 -8.85 -4.51 2.53
C ARG A 177 -8.02 -4.41 1.27
#